data_AF-A0AAP4D6Q6-F1
#
_entry.id   AF-A0AAP4D6Q6-F1
#
_cell.length_a   1.000
_cell.length_b   1.000
_cell.length_c   1.000
_cell.angle_alpha   90.00
_cell.angle_beta   90.00
_cell.angle_gamma   90.00
#
_symmetry.space_group_name_H-M   'P 1'
#
loop_
_entity.id
_entity.type
_entity.pdbx_description
1 polymer ?
#
loop_
_entity_poly.entity_id
_entity_poly.type
_entity_poly.pdbx_seq_one_letter_code
_entity_poly.pdbx_strand_id
1 'polypeptide(L)'
;MKIQHVQIGGFGRLHNRELELQEGVTILFGRNEAGKSTTMQFIRAMLFGIPTRVNPAERYEPAQGGQHGGMLTVNDEQGGLWRIRRYA
;
A
#
# COMPACT_ATOMS: atom_id res chain seq x y z
N MET A 1 8.04 2.26 14.73
CA MET A 1 7.51 2.67 13.39
C MET A 1 6.00 2.53 13.36
N LYS A 2 5.25 3.55 12.95
CA LYS A 2 3.78 3.56 12.86
C LYS A 2 3.31 4.14 11.53
N ILE A 3 2.53 3.39 10.74
CA ILE A 3 1.96 3.89 9.48
C ILE A 3 0.72 4.73 9.82
N GLN A 4 0.66 5.96 9.31
CA GLN A 4 -0.46 6.89 9.53
C GLN A 4 -1.34 7.05 8.29
N HIS A 5 -0.74 7.01 7.10
CA HIS A 5 -1.47 7.21 5.86
C HIS A 5 -0.94 6.29 4.77
N VAL A 6 -1.86 5.68 4.01
CA VAL A 6 -1.59 4.82 2.87
C VAL A 6 -2.24 5.44 1.64
N GLN A 7 -1.45 5.77 0.63
CA GLN A 7 -1.93 6.28 -0.66
C GLN A 7 -1.52 5.32 -1.77
N ILE A 8 -2.51 4.79 -2.47
CA ILE A 8 -2.35 3.82 -3.56
C ILE A 8 -2.68 4.54 -4.87
N GLY A 9 -1.67 4.73 -5.73
CA GLY A 9 -1.87 5.21 -7.09
C GLY A 9 -2.55 4.13 -7.94
N GLY A 10 -1.87 2.98 -8.07
CA GLY A 10 -2.37 1.79 -8.74
C GLY A 10 -1.66 0.53 -8.23
N PHE A 11 -2.42 -0.50 -7.84
CA PHE A 11 -1.89 -1.78 -7.37
C PHE A 11 -2.95 -2.89 -7.49
N GLY A 12 -2.79 -3.78 -8.47
CA GLY A 12 -3.81 -4.76 -8.84
C GLY A 12 -5.07 -4.04 -9.32
N ARG A 13 -6.23 -4.31 -8.69
CA ARG A 13 -7.48 -3.58 -9.00
C ARG A 13 -7.66 -2.30 -8.19
N LEU A 14 -6.82 -2.05 -7.19
CA LEU A 14 -6.86 -0.81 -6.39
C LEU A 14 -6.30 0.34 -7.23
N HIS A 15 -6.99 1.47 -7.25
CA HIS A 15 -6.59 2.68 -7.95
C HIS A 15 -7.12 3.90 -7.18
N ASN A 16 -6.31 4.96 -7.06
CA ASN A 16 -6.64 6.21 -6.38
C ASN A 16 -7.37 5.95 -5.04
N ARG A 17 -6.71 5.23 -4.13
CA ARG A 17 -7.23 4.92 -2.79
C ARG A 17 -6.36 5.55 -1.73
N GLU A 18 -7.01 6.11 -0.72
CA GLU A 18 -6.38 6.69 0.45
C GLU A 18 -6.99 6.08 1.71
N LEU A 19 -6.13 5.74 2.68
CA LEU A 19 -6.54 5.14 3.96
C LEU A 19 -5.77 5.82 5.08
N GLU A 20 -6.49 6.52 5.95
CA GLU A 20 -5.98 7.01 7.22
C GLU A 20 -6.03 5.90 8.27
N LEU A 21 -4.90 5.67 8.93
CA LEU A 21 -4.75 4.68 9.98
C LEU A 21 -4.70 5.40 11.32
N GLN A 22 -5.66 5.07 12.19
CA GLN A 22 -5.73 5.64 13.53
C GLN A 22 -4.86 4.90 14.53
N GLU A 23 -4.76 5.43 15.74
CA GLU A 23 -4.06 4.74 16.82
C GLU A 23 -4.78 3.44 17.21
N GLY A 24 -4.01 2.44 17.61
CA GLY A 24 -4.54 1.14 18.01
C GLY A 24 -4.73 0.17 16.84
N VAL A 25 -5.72 -0.72 16.96
CA VAL A 25 -5.96 -1.80 15.99
C VAL A 25 -6.80 -1.28 14.83
N THR A 26 -6.24 -1.30 13.62
CA THR A 26 -7.02 -1.04 12.40
C THR A 26 -7.66 -2.33 11.88
N ILE A 27 -8.97 -2.32 11.65
CA ILE A 27 -9.71 -3.43 11.05
C ILE A 27 -10.13 -3.06 9.64
N LEU A 28 -9.55 -3.73 8.64
CA LEU A 28 -10.04 -3.65 7.25
C LEU A 28 -11.14 -4.70 7.04
N PHE A 29 -12.38 -4.25 6.87
CA PHE A 29 -13.54 -5.11 6.67
C PHE A 29 -14.19 -4.90 5.29
N GLY A 30 -14.87 -5.93 4.79
CA GLY A 30 -15.59 -5.88 3.53
C GLY A 30 -15.80 -7.26 2.93
N ARG A 31 -16.58 -7.35 1.86
CA ARG A 31 -16.86 -8.60 1.13
C ARG A 31 -15.59 -9.24 0.57
N ASN A 32 -15.69 -10.50 0.14
CA ASN A 32 -14.65 -11.13 -0.66
C ASN A 32 -14.31 -10.26 -1.87
N GLU A 33 -13.03 -10.23 -2.23
CA GLU A 33 -12.49 -9.42 -3.33
C GLU A 33 -12.59 -7.90 -3.16
N ALA A 34 -13.01 -7.39 -2.00
CA ALA A 34 -13.03 -5.95 -1.70
C ALA A 34 -11.63 -5.29 -1.62
N GLY A 35 -10.54 -6.04 -1.85
CA GLY A 35 -9.17 -5.51 -1.87
C GLY A 35 -8.45 -5.49 -0.51
N LYS A 36 -8.98 -6.16 0.52
CA LYS A 36 -8.37 -6.24 1.86
C LYS A 36 -6.95 -6.82 1.81
N SER A 37 -6.81 -8.04 1.30
CA SER A 37 -5.50 -8.70 1.16
C SER A 37 -4.58 -7.94 0.19
N THR A 38 -5.14 -7.35 -0.87
CA THR A 38 -4.39 -6.50 -1.81
C THR A 38 -3.81 -5.25 -1.15
N THR A 39 -4.55 -4.63 -0.23
CA THR A 39 -4.07 -3.47 0.56
C THR A 39 -2.92 -3.88 1.48
N MET A 40 -3.02 -5.05 2.13
CA MET A 40 -1.91 -5.59 2.93
C MET A 40 -0.66 -5.86 2.08
N GLN A 41 -0.84 -6.41 0.87
CA GLN A 41 0.28 -6.65 -0.05
C GLN A 41 0.88 -5.36 -0.60
N PHE A 42 0.06 -4.33 -0.85
CA PHE A 42 0.55 -3.01 -1.20
C PHE A 42 1.48 -2.46 -0.11
N ILE A 43 1.05 -2.48 1.16
CA ILE A 43 1.87 -2.00 2.29
C ILE A 43 3.21 -2.75 2.35
N ARG A 44 3.20 -4.08 2.17
CA ARG A 44 4.43 -4.88 2.09
C ARG A 44 5.33 -4.44 0.93
N ALA A 45 4.76 -4.26 -0.26
CA ALA A 45 5.52 -3.84 -1.43
C ALA A 45 6.15 -2.46 -1.26
N MET A 46 5.46 -1.53 -0.61
CA MET A 46 5.99 -0.21 -0.30
C MET A 46 7.22 -0.30 0.61
N LEU A 47 7.16 -1.11 1.65
CA LEU A 47 8.25 -1.28 2.62
C LEU A 47 9.43 -2.07 2.05
N PHE A 48 9.17 -3.16 1.32
CA PHE A 48 10.21 -4.14 0.99
C PHE A 48 10.54 -4.24 -0.50
N GLY A 49 9.74 -3.66 -1.38
CA GLY A 49 9.94 -3.76 -2.83
C GLY A 49 8.74 -4.33 -3.56
N ILE A 50 8.50 -3.78 -4.75
CA ILE A 50 7.64 -4.41 -5.74
C ILE A 50 8.48 -5.54 -6.37
N PRO A 51 7.99 -6.79 -6.39
CA PRO A 51 8.71 -7.93 -6.96
C PRO A 51 9.16 -7.69 -8.40
N THR A 52 10.18 -8.42 -8.85
CA THR A 52 10.65 -8.34 -10.24
C THR A 52 9.67 -9.01 -11.20
N ARG A 53 9.86 -8.80 -12.52
CA ARG A 53 8.99 -9.40 -13.56
C ARG A 53 9.05 -10.93 -13.63
N VAL A 54 9.96 -11.57 -12.87
CA VAL A 54 10.02 -13.03 -12.73
C VAL A 54 8.76 -13.58 -12.06
N ASN A 55 8.17 -12.82 -11.12
CA ASN A 55 6.93 -13.18 -10.43
C ASN A 55 5.80 -12.18 -10.78
N PRO A 56 5.24 -12.22 -12.00
CA PRO A 56 4.30 -11.20 -12.47
C PRO A 56 3.02 -11.13 -11.63
N ALA A 57 2.54 -12.25 -11.09
CA ALA A 57 1.36 -12.28 -10.23
C ALA A 57 1.56 -11.51 -8.91
N GLU A 58 2.79 -11.48 -8.38
CA GLU A 58 3.13 -10.79 -7.12
C GLU A 58 3.45 -9.31 -7.32
N ARG A 59 3.58 -8.86 -8.57
CA ARG A 59 3.79 -7.44 -8.89
C ARG A 59 2.55 -6.59 -8.71
N TYR A 60 1.36 -7.19 -8.84
CA TYR A 60 0.09 -6.46 -8.80
C TYR A 60 0.10 -5.26 -9.76
N GLU A 61 0.39 -5.50 -11.04
CA GLU A 61 0.31 -4.47 -12.08
C GLU A 61 -1.09 -3.80 -12.07
N PRO A 62 -1.20 -2.47 -12.28
CA PRO A 62 -2.46 -1.75 -12.12
C PRO A 62 -3.46 -2.07 -13.24
N ALA A 63 -4.44 -2.93 -12.95
CA ALA A 63 -5.47 -3.34 -13.89
C ALA A 63 -6.52 -2.25 -14.18
N GLN A 64 -6.59 -1.22 -13.33
CA GLN A 64 -7.53 -0.10 -13.44
C GLN A 64 -6.81 1.23 -13.69
N GLY A 65 -5.54 1.17 -14.13
CA GLY A 65 -4.68 2.34 -14.31
C GLY A 65 -4.15 2.90 -12.99
N GLY A 66 -3.60 4.12 -13.05
CA GLY A 66 -2.86 4.74 -11.96
C GLY A 66 -1.37 4.39 -11.98
N GLN A 67 -0.58 5.17 -11.26
CA GLN A 67 0.87 4.94 -11.17
C GLN A 67 1.14 3.69 -10.32
N HIS A 68 1.84 2.70 -10.87
CA HIS A 68 2.11 1.43 -10.17
C HIS A 68 2.92 1.67 -8.91
N GLY A 69 2.27 1.54 -7.75
CA GLY A 69 2.83 1.90 -6.45
C GLY A 69 2.07 3.06 -5.79
N GLY A 70 2.77 3.85 -4.99
CA GLY A 70 2.16 4.91 -4.20
C GLY A 70 3.05 5.41 -3.08
N MET A 71 2.45 5.70 -1.93
CA MET A 71 3.14 6.30 -0.80
C MET A 71 2.60 5.85 0.56
N LEU A 72 3.51 5.69 1.52
CA LEU A 72 3.19 5.56 2.95
C LEU A 72 3.70 6.78 3.71
N THR A 73 2.90 7.29 4.63
CA THR A 73 3.35 8.25 5.65
C THR A 73 3.50 7.51 6.97
N VAL A 74 4.66 7.66 7.61
CA VAL A 74 5.08 6.82 8.72
C VAL A 74 5.73 7.68 9.79
N ASN A 75 5.40 7.43 11.06
CA ASN A 75 6.08 8.02 12.20
C ASN A 75 7.12 7.04 12.76
N ASP A 76 8.31 7.52 13.10
CA ASP A 76 9.32 6.73 13.82
C ASP A 76 9.09 6.77 15.34
N GLU A 77 10.01 6.20 16.11
CA GLU A 77 9.91 6.14 17.58
C GLU A 77 10.31 7.45 18.26
N GLN A 78 10.99 8.35 17.54
CA GLN A 78 11.42 9.67 18.02
C GLN A 78 10.42 10.77 17.63
N GLY A 79 9.33 10.43 16.94
CA GLY A 79 8.32 11.38 16.45
C GLY A 79 8.62 11.94 15.05
N GLY A 80 9.66 11.44 14.37
CA GLY A 80 10.02 11.84 13.02
C GLY A 80 9.00 11.35 11.99
N LEU A 81 8.56 12.26 11.12
CA LEU A 81 7.60 11.98 10.06
C LEU A 81 8.32 11.66 8.73
N TRP A 82 8.09 10.46 8.22
CA TRP A 82 8.71 9.94 7.01
C TRP A 82 7.69 9.67 5.91
N ARG A 83 8.07 9.92 4.65
CA ARG A 83 7.29 9.57 3.46
C ARG A 83 8.05 8.55 2.62
N ILE A 84 7.53 7.34 2.52
CA ILE A 84 8.09 6.25 1.71
C ILE A 84 7.34 6.21 0.38
N ARG A 85 8.03 6.47 -0.74
CA ARG A 85 7.48 6.41 -2.10
C ARG A 85 8.16 5.31 -2.88
N ARG A 86 7.38 4.58 -3.68
CA ARG A 86 7.87 3.50 -4.52
C ARG A 86 7.00 3.39 -5.75
N TYR A 87 7.65 3.28 -6.91
CA TYR A 87 7.04 3.09 -8.21
C TYR A 87 7.82 2.03 -8.99
N ALA A 88 7.12 1.23 -9.79
CA ALA A 88 7.71 0.11 -10.55
C ALA A 88 8.13 0.47 -11.98
#